data_AF-A0A937ZFX0-F1
#
_entry.id   AF-A0A937ZFX0-F1
#
_cell.length_a   1.000
_cell.length_b   1.000
_cell.length_c   1.000
_cell.angle_alpha   90.00
_cell.angle_beta   90.00
_cell.angle_gamma   90.00
#
_symmetry.space_group_name_H-M   'P 1'
#
loop_
_entity.id
_entity.type
_entity.pdbx_description
1 polymer ?
#
loop_
_entity_poly.entity_id
_entity_poly.type
_entity_poly.pdbx_seq_one_letter_code
_entity_poly.pdbx_strand_id
1 'polypeptide(L)'
;MSDREEVARITALWILHSAACAKLLRSKGRNWQADAFEAALSELTEIMSGELGRKRLEAAMSWAAGQASKSGAEYDPIPSRH
;
A
#
# COMPACT_ATOMS: atom_id res chain seq x y z
N MET A 1 -12.42 -7.45 19.62
CA MET A 1 -12.71 -7.38 18.17
C MET A 1 -12.00 -6.22 17.46
N SER A 2 -11.85 -5.05 18.10
CA SER A 2 -11.14 -3.87 17.55
C SER A 2 -9.72 -4.15 17.03
N ASP A 3 -8.94 -4.93 17.80
CA ASP A 3 -7.51 -5.09 17.59
C ASP A 3 -7.12 -5.75 16.25
N ARG A 4 -7.84 -6.81 15.84
CA ARG A 4 -7.55 -7.51 14.57
C ARG A 4 -7.94 -6.72 13.33
N GLU A 5 -8.97 -5.88 13.42
CA GLU A 5 -9.39 -5.03 12.31
C GLU A 5 -8.46 -3.83 12.15
N GLU A 6 -8.02 -3.24 13.27
CA GLU A 6 -7.03 -2.18 13.31
C GLU A 6 -5.69 -2.66 12.74
N VAL A 7 -5.20 -3.83 13.17
CA VAL A 7 -3.99 -4.45 12.60
C VAL A 7 -4.14 -4.64 11.09
N ALA A 8 -5.28 -5.17 10.61
CA ALA A 8 -5.49 -5.35 9.18
C ALA A 8 -5.45 -4.03 8.38
N ARG A 9 -6.02 -2.96 8.94
CA ARG A 9 -5.99 -1.62 8.32
C ARG A 9 -4.58 -1.03 8.30
N ILE A 10 -3.82 -1.15 9.39
CA ILE A 10 -2.41 -0.74 9.44
C ILE A 10 -1.61 -1.51 8.39
N THR A 11 -1.73 -2.84 8.36
CA THR A 11 -1.07 -3.69 7.36
C THR A 11 -1.41 -3.26 5.94
N ALA A 12 -2.69 -2.98 5.65
CA ALA A 12 -3.11 -2.53 4.34
C ALA A 12 -2.48 -1.19 3.91
N LEU A 13 -2.35 -0.23 4.84
CA LEU A 13 -1.65 1.03 4.58
C LEU A 13 -0.16 0.82 4.30
N TRP A 14 0.49 -0.07 5.06
CA TRP A 14 1.89 -0.43 4.84
C TRP A 14 2.11 -1.07 3.47
N ILE A 15 1.24 -2.00 3.06
CA ILE A 15 1.31 -2.63 1.73
C ILE A 15 1.16 -1.58 0.63
N LEU A 16 0.20 -0.67 0.77
CA LEU A 16 -0.04 0.39 -0.19
C LEU A 16 1.18 1.34 -0.31
N HIS A 17 1.79 1.71 0.83
CA HIS A 17 2.97 2.56 0.85
C HIS A 17 4.18 1.86 0.19
N SER A 18 4.39 0.59 0.50
CA SER A 18 5.41 -0.26 -0.14
C SER A 18 5.21 -0.33 -1.66
N ALA A 19 3.98 -0.51 -2.14
CA ALA A 19 3.69 -0.49 -3.57
C ALA A 19 4.05 0.86 -4.22
N ALA A 20 3.89 1.99 -3.51
CA ALA A 20 4.34 3.30 -3.99
C ALA A 20 5.88 3.40 -4.06
N CYS A 21 6.61 2.81 -3.11
CA CYS A 21 8.07 2.71 -3.15
C CYS A 21 8.57 1.94 -4.38
N ALA A 22 7.91 0.83 -4.74
CA ALA A 22 8.24 0.09 -5.97
C ALA A 22 8.09 0.96 -7.22
N LYS A 23 6.99 1.73 -7.32
CA LYS A 23 6.79 2.69 -8.41
C LYS A 23 7.87 3.77 -8.46
N LEU A 24 8.33 4.25 -7.31
CA LEU A 24 9.44 5.20 -7.22
C LEU A 24 10.76 4.59 -7.68
N LEU A 25 11.04 3.33 -7.33
CA LEU A 25 12.22 2.61 -7.83
C LEU A 25 12.20 2.51 -9.36
N ARG A 26 11.05 2.12 -9.93
CA ARG A 26 10.86 2.07 -11.40
C ARG A 26 11.09 3.44 -12.05
N SER A 27 10.55 4.51 -11.47
CA SER A 27 10.73 5.87 -12.03
C SER A 27 12.18 6.38 -11.98
N LYS A 28 13.04 5.76 -11.18
CA LYS A 28 14.50 6.02 -11.15
C LYS A 28 15.32 5.02 -11.98
N GLY A 29 14.68 4.21 -12.81
CA GLY A 29 15.34 3.20 -13.64
C GLY A 29 15.84 1.98 -12.87
N ARG A 30 15.44 1.81 -11.61
CA ARG A 30 15.85 0.69 -10.72
C ARG A 30 14.88 -0.48 -10.84
N ASN A 31 14.71 -0.98 -12.08
CA ASN A 31 13.68 -1.97 -12.39
C ASN A 31 13.86 -3.29 -11.64
N TRP A 32 15.10 -3.83 -11.61
CA TRP A 32 15.38 -5.09 -10.91
C TRP A 32 15.07 -4.99 -9.40
N GLN A 33 15.43 -3.86 -8.76
CA GLN A 33 15.11 -3.65 -7.34
C GLN A 33 13.59 -3.52 -7.13
N ALA A 34 12.88 -2.87 -8.06
CA ALA A 34 11.44 -2.79 -7.98
C ALA A 34 10.78 -4.17 -8.10
N ASP A 35 11.23 -5.01 -9.04
CA ASP A 35 10.71 -6.36 -9.23
C ASP A 35 10.97 -7.25 -8.00
N ALA A 36 12.20 -7.20 -7.45
CA ALA A 36 12.54 -7.92 -6.22
C ALA A 36 11.72 -7.44 -5.02
N PHE A 37 11.46 -6.13 -4.93
CA PHE A 37 10.67 -5.55 -3.86
C PHE A 37 9.17 -5.90 -3.98
N GLU A 38 8.62 -5.89 -5.19
CA GLU A 38 7.24 -6.33 -5.45
C GLU A 38 7.04 -7.82 -5.14
N ALA A 39 8.03 -8.67 -5.46
CA ALA A 39 8.01 -10.09 -5.09
C ALA A 39 7.97 -10.28 -3.57
N ALA A 40 8.84 -9.59 -2.82
CA ALA A 40 8.84 -9.62 -1.36
C ALA A 40 7.50 -9.10 -0.77
N LEU A 41 6.93 -8.07 -1.37
CA LEU A 41 5.63 -7.54 -0.96
C LEU A 41 4.49 -8.54 -1.21
N SER A 42 4.55 -9.30 -2.32
CA SER A 42 3.59 -10.36 -2.61
C SER A 42 3.64 -11.48 -1.56
N GLU A 43 4.84 -11.93 -1.18
CA GLU A 43 5.02 -12.94 -0.13
C GLU A 43 4.50 -12.44 1.22
N LEU A 44 4.83 -11.20 1.59
CA LEU A 44 4.32 -10.57 2.80
C LEU A 44 2.78 -10.54 2.81
N THR A 45 2.17 -10.16 1.68
CA THR A 45 0.70 -10.10 1.55
C THR A 45 0.07 -11.46 1.80
N GLU A 46 0.68 -12.56 1.31
CA GLU A 46 0.16 -13.90 1.56
C GLU A 46 0.34 -14.38 3.00
N ILE A 47 1.46 -14.04 3.64
CA ILE A 47 1.65 -14.31 5.07
C ILE A 47 0.54 -13.62 5.89
N MET A 48 0.33 -12.33 5.64
CA MET A 48 -0.70 -11.55 6.34
C MET A 48 -2.13 -12.03 6.03
N SER A 49 -2.37 -12.50 4.80
CA SER A 49 -3.62 -13.13 4.38
C SER A 49 -3.93 -14.40 5.19
N GLY A 50 -2.89 -15.19 5.50
CA GLY A 50 -2.99 -16.35 6.38
C GLY A 50 -3.29 -15.99 7.83
N GLU A 51 -2.61 -14.97 8.38
CA GLU A 51 -2.76 -14.57 9.79
C GLU A 51 -4.09 -13.84 10.08
N LEU A 52 -4.46 -12.90 9.23
CA LEU A 52 -5.62 -12.02 9.45
C LEU A 52 -6.92 -12.59 8.86
N GLY A 53 -6.78 -13.51 7.92
CA GLY A 53 -7.84 -14.04 7.08
C GLY A 53 -8.03 -13.21 5.80
N ARG A 54 -8.00 -13.89 4.65
CA ARG A 54 -8.09 -13.28 3.31
C ARG A 54 -9.19 -12.22 3.15
N LYS A 55 -10.43 -12.52 3.55
CA LYS A 55 -11.56 -11.58 3.45
C LYS A 55 -11.36 -10.30 4.26
N ARG A 56 -10.70 -10.40 5.43
CA ARG A 56 -10.43 -9.24 6.28
C ARG A 56 -9.34 -8.37 5.67
N LEU A 57 -8.29 -8.99 5.15
CA LEU A 57 -7.22 -8.27 4.46
C LEU A 57 -7.74 -7.59 3.18
N GLU A 58 -8.56 -8.26 2.38
CA GLU A 58 -9.23 -7.65 1.22
C GLU A 58 -10.06 -6.42 1.60
N ALA A 59 -10.89 -6.53 2.64
CA ALA A 59 -11.69 -5.40 3.13
C ALA A 59 -10.80 -4.24 3.59
N ALA A 60 -9.70 -4.53 4.29
CA ALA A 60 -8.74 -3.53 4.73
C ALA A 60 -7.99 -2.87 3.56
N MET A 61 -7.60 -3.64 2.55
CA MET A 61 -6.97 -3.12 1.32
C MET A 61 -7.92 -2.21 0.54
N SER A 62 -9.20 -2.61 0.42
CA SER A 62 -10.23 -1.76 -0.20
C SER A 62 -10.44 -0.46 0.59
N TRP A 63 -10.43 -0.53 1.92
CA TRP A 63 -10.51 0.66 2.77
C TRP A 63 -9.28 1.57 2.58
N ALA A 64 -8.07 1.02 2.57
CA ALA A 64 -6.83 1.77 2.41
C ALA A 64 -6.75 2.47 1.04
N ALA A 65 -7.17 1.80 -0.03
CA ALA A 65 -7.30 2.41 -1.36
C ALA A 65 -8.27 3.60 -1.34
N GLY A 66 -9.40 3.48 -0.63
CA GLY A 66 -10.35 4.57 -0.43
C GLY A 66 -9.78 5.75 0.36
N GLN A 67 -8.85 5.53 1.30
CA GLN A 67 -8.15 6.61 2.01
C GLN A 67 -7.19 7.35 1.08
N ALA A 68 -6.42 6.64 0.27
CA ALA A 68 -5.49 7.26 -0.68
C ALA A 68 -6.20 8.16 -1.71
N SER A 69 -7.39 7.76 -2.18
CA SER A 69 -8.21 8.60 -3.07
C SER A 69 -8.71 9.86 -2.37
N LYS A 70 -9.01 9.81 -1.07
CA LYS A 70 -9.44 10.99 -0.28
C LYS A 70 -8.29 11.93 -0.02
N SER A 71 -7.11 11.42 0.35
CA SER A 71 -5.91 12.25 0.55
C SER A 71 -5.39 12.86 -0.75
N GLY A 72 -5.59 12.21 -1.91
CA GLY A 72 -5.23 12.76 -3.22
C GLY A 72 -6.14 13.91 -3.68
N ALA A 73 -7.38 14.00 -3.18
CA ALA A 73 -8.29 15.11 -3.48
C ALA A 73 -7.94 16.41 -2.72
N GLU A 74 -7.10 16.33 -1.69
CA GLU A 74 -6.64 17.45 -0.87
C GLU A 74 -5.25 17.96 -1.29
N TYR A 75 -4.56 17.25 -2.19
CA TYR A 75 -3.28 17.67 -2.76
C TYR A 75 -3.53 18.64 -3.93
N ASP A 76 -3.74 19.92 -3.61
CA ASP A 76 -3.64 21.03 -4.56
C ASP A 76 -2.14 21.27 -4.83
N PRO A 77 -1.60 20.93 -6.01
CA PRO A 77 -0.21 21.21 -6.31
C PRO A 77 -0.06 22.73 -6.34
N ILE A 78 0.64 23.27 -5.34
CA ILE A 78 1.03 24.70 -5.26
C ILE A 78 1.45 25.13 -6.67
N PRO A 79 0.78 26.11 -7.30
CA PRO A 79 1.11 26.51 -8.66
C PRO A 79 2.55 26.98 -8.67
N SER A 80 3.41 26.27 -9.41
CA SER A 80 4.79 26.64 -9.63
C SER A 80 4.81 28.03 -10.25
N ARG A 81 5.17 29.04 -9.44
CA ARG A 81 5.45 30.39 -9.95
C ARG A 81 6.70 30.30 -10.82
N HIS A 82 6.49 30.51 -12.12
CA HIS A 82 7.53 30.82 -13.09
C HIS A 82 8.20 32.15 -12.77
#